data_AF-A0A6L7IJX7-F1
#
_entry.id   AF-A0A6L7IJX7-F1
#
_cell.length_a   1.000
_cell.length_b   1.000
_cell.length_c   1.000
_cell.angle_alpha   90.00
_cell.angle_beta   90.00
_cell.angle_gamma   90.00
#
_symmetry.space_group_name_H-M   'P 1'
#
loop_
_entity.id
_entity.type
_entity.pdbx_description
1 polymer ?
#
loop_
_entity_poly.entity_id
_entity_poly.type
_entity_poly.pdbx_seq_one_letter_code
_entity_poly.pdbx_strand_id
1 'polypeptide(L)'
;MKRLISGLFVFFTVLILAQEGIKFEEIPFKDMLAKAKKENKLVFVDAYASWCGPCKMMERNVFPQKSVGDFYNKNFVNARIDMEKGEGREIAAKYGVRSYPTYLFLNGDGELVSQNYGYMEESMFLAMAENIDSPSNKKGSLKERFAKGEKDPAFLVSIMKLNSNSDFDFAKKASERYFSNKSKSESLTKDEVGYLLFFLKSTEDPNYKIFLDRKSDILQFFPEQNYNDFKNQLVLAKVVQESIDEKKKKINDDYFLKTAEPLVGRETAQLKLNQTKLAYYEQNADFQEYEKTALEYYKNADDFDADELLKAAWIFSDHIKNVSSLKKAAEWAEKSVMRGETSENTYILAKIYLSLGNKDLAKNFAELSKDIASRTGKDSGLAQGILNQIK
;
A
#
# COMPACT_ATOMS: atom_id res chain seq x y z
N MET A 1 -72.88 45.26 -33.88
CA MET A 1 -73.16 43.81 -33.78
C MET A 1 -71.85 43.04 -33.90
N LYS A 2 -71.65 42.09 -32.98
CA LYS A 2 -70.40 41.43 -32.62
C LYS A 2 -69.77 40.67 -33.80
N ARG A 3 -68.45 40.77 -34.00
CA ARG A 3 -67.67 39.83 -34.81
C ARG A 3 -66.66 39.11 -33.93
N LEU A 4 -66.71 37.77 -34.04
CA LEU A 4 -65.95 36.76 -33.33
C LEU A 4 -64.46 36.84 -33.66
N ILE A 5 -63.61 36.77 -32.66
CA ILE A 5 -62.24 36.26 -32.82
C ILE A 5 -62.05 35.17 -31.78
N SER A 6 -61.95 33.95 -32.29
CA SER A 6 -61.70 32.72 -31.56
C SER A 6 -60.23 32.69 -31.14
N GLY A 7 -59.96 32.73 -29.83
CA GLY A 7 -58.62 32.57 -29.26
C GLY A 7 -58.36 31.11 -28.92
N LEU A 8 -57.59 30.42 -29.76
CA LEU A 8 -57.12 29.07 -29.52
C LEU A 8 -56.00 29.09 -28.48
N PHE A 9 -56.32 28.75 -27.23
CA PHE A 9 -55.32 28.55 -26.17
C PHE A 9 -54.70 27.16 -26.33
N VAL A 10 -53.48 27.10 -26.87
CA VAL A 10 -52.69 25.87 -26.91
C VAL A 10 -51.94 25.73 -25.58
N PHE A 11 -52.42 24.85 -24.72
CA PHE A 11 -51.70 24.38 -23.54
C PHE A 11 -50.48 23.56 -23.99
N PHE A 12 -49.27 24.11 -23.85
CA PHE A 12 -48.04 23.36 -24.02
C PHE A 12 -47.75 22.61 -22.71
N THR A 13 -48.26 21.37 -22.60
CA THR A 13 -47.80 20.44 -21.57
C THR A 13 -46.38 20.01 -21.89
N VAL A 14 -45.42 20.50 -21.11
CA VAL A 14 -44.04 19.97 -21.10
C VAL A 14 -44.10 18.57 -20.50
N LEU A 15 -44.06 17.56 -21.37
CA LEU A 15 -43.74 16.18 -20.99
C LEU A 15 -42.27 16.16 -20.57
N ILE A 16 -42.01 16.19 -19.26
CA ILE A 16 -40.70 15.83 -18.72
C ILE A 16 -40.55 14.33 -19.00
N LEU A 17 -39.79 13.98 -20.04
CA LEU A 17 -39.32 12.62 -20.21
C LEU A 17 -38.53 12.27 -18.95
N ALA A 18 -39.02 11.31 -18.17
CA ALA A 18 -38.30 10.75 -17.05
C ALA A 18 -36.97 10.22 -17.61
N GLN A 19 -35.87 10.86 -17.23
CA GLN A 19 -34.53 10.40 -17.60
C GLN A 19 -34.38 8.96 -17.09
N GLU A 20 -34.16 8.03 -18.02
CA GLU A 20 -33.92 6.62 -17.72
C GLU A 20 -32.48 6.49 -17.16
N GLY A 21 -32.35 5.96 -15.93
CA GLY A 21 -31.06 5.62 -15.31
C GLY A 21 -30.48 6.60 -14.28
N ILE A 22 -29.26 6.30 -13.82
CA ILE A 22 -28.51 7.09 -12.84
C ILE A 22 -28.07 8.42 -13.46
N LYS A 23 -28.26 9.52 -12.72
CA LYS A 23 -27.78 10.85 -13.07
C LYS A 23 -26.47 11.12 -12.34
N PHE A 24 -25.37 10.97 -13.05
CA PHE A 24 -24.06 11.34 -12.55
C PHE A 24 -23.86 12.85 -12.64
N GLU A 25 -23.36 13.44 -11.56
CA GLU A 25 -23.06 14.87 -11.49
C GLU A 25 -21.63 15.14 -11.95
N GLU A 26 -21.45 16.19 -12.75
CA GLU A 26 -20.15 16.66 -13.25
C GLU A 26 -19.68 17.87 -12.45
N ILE A 27 -19.50 17.70 -11.14
CA ILE A 27 -18.95 18.72 -10.24
C ILE A 27 -17.68 18.19 -9.56
N PRO A 28 -16.75 19.05 -9.12
CA PRO A 28 -15.56 18.60 -8.40
C PRO A 28 -15.90 17.71 -7.20
N PHE A 29 -15.09 16.68 -6.93
CA PHE A 29 -15.35 15.72 -5.86
C PHE A 29 -15.61 16.38 -4.48
N LYS A 30 -14.88 17.45 -4.17
CA LYS A 30 -15.08 18.24 -2.95
C LYS A 30 -16.50 18.82 -2.84
N ASP A 31 -17.06 19.28 -3.95
CA ASP A 31 -18.39 19.87 -4.00
C ASP A 31 -19.48 18.80 -3.89
N MET A 32 -19.22 17.59 -4.38
CA MET A 32 -20.10 16.43 -4.16
C MET A 32 -20.22 16.09 -2.67
N LEU A 33 -19.10 16.07 -1.94
CA LEU A 33 -19.11 15.84 -0.49
C LEU A 33 -19.90 16.93 0.25
N ALA A 34 -19.68 18.20 -0.11
CA ALA A 34 -20.41 19.32 0.48
C ALA A 34 -21.92 19.24 0.19
N LYS A 35 -22.31 18.86 -1.03
CA LYS A 35 -23.70 18.64 -1.41
C LYS A 35 -24.32 17.48 -0.62
N ALA A 36 -23.63 16.34 -0.55
CA ALA A 36 -24.08 15.18 0.20
C ALA A 36 -24.28 15.51 1.70
N LYS A 37 -23.37 16.29 2.29
CA LYS A 37 -23.51 16.78 3.66
C LYS A 37 -24.75 17.65 3.85
N LYS A 38 -25.03 18.56 2.90
CA LYS A 38 -26.20 19.45 2.93
C LYS A 38 -27.52 18.67 2.74
N GLU A 39 -27.52 17.69 1.86
CA GLU A 39 -28.70 16.86 1.55
C GLU A 39 -28.90 15.68 2.50
N ASN A 40 -27.95 15.46 3.43
CA ASN A 40 -27.91 14.29 4.31
C ASN A 40 -28.00 12.96 3.54
N LYS A 41 -27.25 12.87 2.44
CA LYS A 41 -27.12 11.70 1.56
C LYS A 41 -25.69 11.17 1.59
N LEU A 42 -25.50 9.94 1.12
CA LEU A 42 -24.18 9.44 0.78
C LEU A 42 -23.79 9.88 -0.64
N VAL A 43 -22.50 9.97 -0.90
CA VAL A 43 -21.95 10.04 -2.26
C VAL A 43 -21.73 8.62 -2.75
N PHE A 44 -22.35 8.26 -3.87
CA PHE A 44 -22.01 7.06 -4.63
C PHE A 44 -20.98 7.44 -5.70
N VAL A 45 -19.84 6.76 -5.75
CA VAL A 45 -18.80 6.96 -6.78
C VAL A 45 -18.63 5.67 -7.57
N ASP A 46 -18.94 5.71 -8.86
CA ASP A 46 -18.46 4.76 -9.86
C ASP A 46 -16.99 5.08 -10.18
N ALA A 47 -16.08 4.33 -9.56
CA ALA A 47 -14.65 4.41 -9.80
C ALA A 47 -14.28 3.50 -10.97
N TYR A 48 -13.98 4.11 -12.11
CA TYR A 48 -13.75 3.40 -13.37
C TYR A 48 -12.40 3.76 -14.00
N ALA A 49 -12.04 3.03 -15.05
CA ALA A 49 -10.98 3.40 -15.99
C ALA A 49 -11.51 3.32 -17.42
N SER A 50 -11.04 4.21 -18.30
CA SER A 50 -11.51 4.31 -19.70
C SER A 50 -11.40 2.99 -20.50
N TRP A 51 -10.43 2.13 -20.16
CA TRP A 51 -10.20 0.83 -20.82
C TRP A 51 -10.95 -0.34 -20.17
N CYS A 52 -11.58 -0.13 -19.01
CA CYS A 52 -12.24 -1.18 -18.23
C CYS A 52 -13.49 -1.73 -18.96
N GLY A 53 -13.42 -3.00 -19.41
CA GLY A 53 -14.53 -3.70 -20.06
C GLY A 53 -15.78 -3.85 -19.17
N PRO A 54 -15.66 -4.42 -17.96
CA PRO A 54 -16.79 -4.55 -17.03
C PRO A 54 -17.47 -3.22 -16.66
N CYS A 55 -16.71 -2.12 -16.58
CA CYS A 55 -17.25 -0.78 -16.33
C CYS A 55 -18.18 -0.33 -17.47
N LYS A 56 -17.77 -0.58 -18.72
CA LYS A 56 -18.61 -0.30 -19.90
C LYS A 56 -19.87 -1.17 -19.93
N MET A 57 -19.82 -2.38 -19.37
CA MET A 57 -21.01 -3.23 -19.25
C MET A 57 -22.00 -2.66 -18.24
N MET A 58 -21.54 -2.17 -17.07
CA MET A 58 -22.41 -1.48 -16.10
C MET A 58 -23.08 -0.26 -16.71
N GLU A 59 -22.30 0.57 -17.40
CA GLU A 59 -22.78 1.79 -18.08
C GLU A 59 -23.84 1.51 -19.14
N ARG A 60 -23.78 0.35 -19.81
CA ARG A 60 -24.74 -0.01 -20.87
C ARG A 60 -25.95 -0.77 -20.35
N ASN A 61 -25.76 -1.67 -19.39
CA ASN A 61 -26.76 -2.67 -19.04
C ASN A 61 -27.46 -2.39 -17.72
N VAL A 62 -26.83 -1.66 -16.79
CA VAL A 62 -27.30 -1.53 -15.40
C VAL A 62 -27.61 -0.09 -15.03
N PHE A 63 -26.67 0.85 -15.24
CA PHE A 63 -26.89 2.26 -14.89
C PHE A 63 -28.06 2.91 -15.63
N PRO A 64 -28.40 2.54 -16.88
CA PRO A 64 -29.57 3.07 -17.58
C PRO A 64 -30.91 2.51 -17.10
N GLN A 65 -30.92 1.44 -16.30
CA GLN A 65 -32.17 0.80 -15.85
C GLN A 65 -32.98 1.77 -14.99
N LYS A 66 -34.28 1.86 -15.26
CA LYS A 66 -35.18 2.80 -14.58
C LYS A 66 -35.21 2.58 -13.06
N SER A 67 -35.30 1.33 -12.63
CA SER A 67 -35.27 0.91 -11.22
C SER A 67 -34.02 1.43 -10.50
N VAL A 68 -32.86 1.28 -11.13
CA VAL A 68 -31.56 1.74 -10.63
C VAL A 68 -31.52 3.26 -10.56
N GLY A 69 -31.93 3.95 -11.63
CA GLY A 69 -32.02 5.41 -11.66
C GLY A 69 -32.92 5.97 -10.58
N ASP A 70 -34.13 5.43 -10.43
CA ASP A 70 -35.11 5.88 -9.43
C ASP A 70 -34.55 5.77 -8.01
N PHE A 71 -33.85 4.68 -7.70
CA PHE A 71 -33.27 4.47 -6.38
C PHE A 71 -32.04 5.38 -6.14
N TYR A 72 -31.05 5.33 -7.02
CA TYR A 72 -29.78 6.02 -6.82
C TYR A 72 -29.94 7.54 -6.84
N ASN A 73 -30.75 8.08 -7.75
CA ASN A 73 -30.96 9.54 -7.83
C ASN A 73 -31.72 10.09 -6.61
N LYS A 74 -32.57 9.27 -5.98
CA LYS A 74 -33.30 9.64 -4.78
C LYS A 74 -32.41 9.63 -3.54
N ASN A 75 -31.56 8.62 -3.41
CA ASN A 75 -30.89 8.31 -2.14
C ASN A 75 -29.43 8.78 -2.08
N PHE A 76 -28.77 9.01 -3.23
CA PHE A 76 -27.36 9.36 -3.28
C PHE A 76 -27.07 10.60 -4.13
N VAL A 77 -25.91 11.19 -3.87
CA VAL A 77 -25.23 12.10 -4.81
C VAL A 77 -24.33 11.22 -5.67
N ASN A 78 -24.60 11.13 -6.97
CA ASN A 78 -23.95 10.14 -7.84
C ASN A 78 -22.79 10.77 -8.61
N ALA A 79 -21.63 10.11 -8.57
CA ALA A 79 -20.40 10.52 -9.19
C ALA A 79 -19.85 9.39 -10.06
N ARG A 80 -19.20 9.76 -11.16
CA ARG A 80 -18.46 8.82 -11.99
C ARG A 80 -17.11 9.44 -12.31
N ILE A 81 -16.03 8.78 -11.88
CA ILE A 81 -14.69 9.37 -11.87
C ILE A 81 -13.68 8.37 -12.47
N ASP A 82 -12.96 8.82 -13.50
CA ASP A 82 -11.86 8.06 -14.10
C ASP A 82 -10.65 8.13 -13.16
N MET A 83 -10.35 7.01 -12.50
CA MET A 83 -9.33 6.91 -11.46
C MET A 83 -7.90 7.03 -12.00
N GLU A 84 -7.71 7.02 -13.32
CA GLU A 84 -6.39 7.19 -13.94
C GLU A 84 -6.13 8.61 -14.45
N LYS A 85 -7.07 9.55 -14.25
CA LYS A 85 -6.99 10.93 -14.74
C LYS A 85 -7.42 11.95 -13.68
N GLY A 86 -6.93 13.18 -13.81
CA GLY A 86 -7.34 14.31 -12.98
C GLY A 86 -7.28 14.01 -11.47
N GLU A 87 -8.30 14.47 -10.74
CA GLU A 87 -8.47 14.20 -9.30
C GLU A 87 -8.70 12.71 -8.98
N GLY A 88 -9.07 11.90 -9.97
CA GLY A 88 -9.30 10.46 -9.81
C GLY A 88 -8.06 9.70 -9.31
N ARG A 89 -6.85 10.12 -9.69
CA ARG A 89 -5.61 9.49 -9.21
C ARG A 89 -5.43 9.61 -7.70
N GLU A 90 -5.72 10.79 -7.17
CA GLU A 90 -5.63 11.07 -5.74
C GLU A 90 -6.73 10.34 -4.97
N ILE A 91 -7.94 10.30 -5.53
CA ILE A 91 -9.07 9.55 -4.97
C ILE A 91 -8.76 8.05 -4.93
N ALA A 92 -8.19 7.50 -6.01
CA ALA A 92 -7.80 6.09 -6.09
C ALA A 92 -6.76 5.73 -5.02
N ALA A 93 -5.73 6.56 -4.86
CA ALA A 93 -4.74 6.38 -3.81
C ALA A 93 -5.38 6.47 -2.41
N LYS A 94 -6.21 7.49 -2.18
CA LYS A 94 -6.86 7.75 -0.88
C LYS A 94 -7.76 6.61 -0.42
N TYR A 95 -8.58 6.06 -1.32
CA TYR A 95 -9.55 5.00 -1.00
C TYR A 95 -9.07 3.59 -1.38
N GLY A 96 -7.80 3.45 -1.77
CA GLY A 96 -7.20 2.16 -2.10
C GLY A 96 -7.88 1.45 -3.28
N VAL A 97 -8.30 2.19 -4.30
CA VAL A 97 -8.91 1.60 -5.51
C VAL A 97 -7.83 0.93 -6.34
N ARG A 98 -7.90 -0.40 -6.45
CA ARG A 98 -6.89 -1.24 -7.16
C ARG A 98 -7.47 -2.07 -8.30
N SER A 99 -8.78 -2.08 -8.47
CA SER A 99 -9.49 -2.82 -9.50
C SER A 99 -10.75 -2.06 -9.95
N TYR A 100 -11.24 -2.36 -11.15
CA TYR A 100 -12.36 -1.66 -11.75
C TYR A 100 -13.44 -2.64 -12.26
N PRO A 101 -14.74 -2.27 -12.18
CA PRO A 101 -15.26 -1.11 -11.46
C PRO A 101 -15.12 -1.29 -9.94
N THR A 102 -14.92 -0.18 -9.23
CA THR A 102 -15.06 -0.11 -7.78
C THR A 102 -16.18 0.87 -7.45
N TYR A 103 -17.04 0.53 -6.50
CA TYR A 103 -18.15 1.36 -6.03
C TYR A 103 -17.80 1.87 -4.64
N LEU A 104 -17.63 3.18 -4.49
CA LEU A 104 -17.40 3.81 -3.19
C LEU A 104 -18.68 4.48 -2.71
N PHE A 105 -19.01 4.28 -1.44
CA PHE A 105 -20.08 5.00 -0.75
C PHE A 105 -19.46 5.81 0.37
N LEU A 106 -19.58 7.14 0.29
CA LEU A 106 -18.94 8.07 1.20
C LEU A 106 -19.99 8.92 1.92
N ASN A 107 -19.74 9.27 3.18
CA ASN A 107 -20.54 10.30 3.83
C ASN A 107 -20.10 11.71 3.39
N GLY A 108 -20.83 12.74 3.82
CA GLY A 108 -20.53 14.13 3.49
C GLY A 108 -19.19 14.66 4.05
N ASP A 109 -18.53 13.91 4.95
CA ASP A 109 -17.18 14.21 5.46
C ASP A 109 -16.09 13.50 4.64
N GLY A 110 -16.48 12.72 3.62
CA GLY A 110 -15.57 11.96 2.76
C GLY A 110 -15.05 10.68 3.41
N GLU A 111 -15.67 10.20 4.49
CA GLU A 111 -15.34 8.91 5.09
C GLU A 111 -15.99 7.78 4.31
N LEU A 112 -15.26 6.67 4.16
CA LEU A 112 -15.75 5.48 3.48
C LEU A 112 -16.78 4.76 4.37
N VAL A 113 -18.00 4.63 3.85
CA VAL A 113 -19.10 3.88 4.48
C VAL A 113 -19.16 2.46 3.92
N SER A 114 -18.93 2.28 2.62
CA SER A 114 -18.91 0.97 1.97
C SER A 114 -18.06 1.00 0.71
N GLN A 115 -17.45 -0.14 0.38
CA GLN A 115 -16.69 -0.37 -0.84
C GLN A 115 -17.06 -1.73 -1.43
N ASN A 116 -17.45 -1.74 -2.69
CA ASN A 116 -17.76 -2.94 -3.46
C ASN A 116 -17.01 -2.89 -4.80
N TYR A 117 -16.94 -4.01 -5.51
CA TYR A 117 -16.18 -4.09 -6.76
C TYR A 117 -16.80 -5.11 -7.73
N GLY A 118 -16.40 -4.98 -8.98
CA GLY A 118 -16.77 -5.89 -10.05
C GLY A 118 -18.12 -5.57 -10.70
N TYR A 119 -18.38 -6.27 -11.80
CA TYR A 119 -19.67 -6.22 -12.47
C TYR A 119 -20.75 -6.83 -11.56
N MET A 120 -21.93 -6.23 -11.54
CA MET A 120 -23.10 -6.71 -10.81
C MET A 120 -24.33 -6.61 -11.71
N GLU A 121 -25.15 -7.66 -11.70
CA GLU A 121 -26.47 -7.57 -12.32
C GLU A 121 -27.38 -6.61 -11.55
N GLU A 122 -28.40 -6.08 -12.22
CA GLU A 122 -29.33 -5.06 -11.71
C GLU A 122 -29.83 -5.36 -10.29
N SER A 123 -30.33 -6.57 -10.05
CA SER A 123 -30.91 -6.96 -8.76
C SER A 123 -29.88 -6.96 -7.63
N MET A 124 -28.65 -7.40 -7.89
CA MET A 124 -27.56 -7.37 -6.91
C MET A 124 -27.10 -5.94 -6.65
N PHE A 125 -27.02 -5.12 -7.70
CA PHE A 125 -26.59 -3.73 -7.60
C PHE A 125 -27.59 -2.87 -6.79
N LEU A 126 -28.90 -3.13 -6.94
CA LEU A 126 -29.96 -2.52 -6.12
C LEU A 126 -29.92 -3.01 -4.68
N ALA A 127 -29.85 -4.33 -4.46
CA ALA A 127 -29.81 -4.90 -3.11
C ALA A 127 -28.62 -4.38 -2.29
N MET A 128 -27.46 -4.22 -2.93
CA MET A 128 -26.27 -3.60 -2.32
C MET A 128 -26.55 -2.15 -1.91
N ALA A 129 -27.15 -1.35 -2.80
CA ALA A 129 -27.49 0.04 -2.55
C ALA A 129 -28.49 0.20 -1.39
N GLU A 130 -29.53 -0.63 -1.37
CA GLU A 130 -30.56 -0.64 -0.33
C GLU A 130 -29.99 -1.00 1.04
N ASN A 131 -29.10 -1.99 1.10
CA ASN A 131 -28.41 -2.34 2.33
C ASN A 131 -27.57 -1.16 2.86
N ILE A 132 -26.85 -0.48 1.96
CA ILE A 132 -26.00 0.65 2.30
C ILE A 132 -26.83 1.87 2.74
N ASP A 133 -27.99 2.12 2.14
CA ASP A 133 -28.88 3.24 2.50
C ASP A 133 -29.61 3.04 3.85
N SER A 134 -29.47 1.86 4.48
CA SER A 134 -30.14 1.53 5.74
C SER A 134 -29.79 2.52 6.88
N PRO A 135 -30.72 2.77 7.83
CA PRO A 135 -30.48 3.69 8.95
C PRO A 135 -29.25 3.36 9.80
N SER A 136 -28.86 2.09 9.89
CA SER A 136 -27.64 1.64 10.57
C SER A 136 -26.36 2.25 9.99
N ASN A 137 -26.33 2.48 8.69
CA ASN A 137 -25.19 3.03 7.95
C ASN A 137 -25.24 4.57 7.88
N LYS A 138 -26.39 5.18 8.20
CA LYS A 138 -26.59 6.64 8.31
C LYS A 138 -26.27 7.22 9.69
N LYS A 139 -25.67 6.44 10.61
CA LYS A 139 -25.42 6.82 12.02
C LYS A 139 -24.38 7.93 12.25
N GLY A 140 -23.95 8.66 11.21
CA GLY A 140 -22.94 9.72 11.30
C GLY A 140 -21.51 9.21 11.11
N SER A 141 -20.52 10.09 11.31
CA SER A 141 -19.11 9.80 11.04
C SER A 141 -18.58 8.62 11.87
N LEU A 142 -17.79 7.74 11.25
CA LEU A 142 -17.13 6.63 11.93
C LEU A 142 -16.15 7.17 12.98
N LYS A 143 -15.38 8.22 12.63
CA LYS A 143 -14.41 8.83 13.55
C LYS A 143 -15.10 9.49 14.73
N GLU A 144 -16.21 10.21 14.52
CA GLU A 144 -16.97 10.83 15.60
C GLU A 144 -17.57 9.81 16.56
N ARG A 145 -18.22 8.77 16.03
CA ARG A 145 -18.79 7.68 16.83
C ARG A 145 -17.71 6.94 17.63
N PHE A 146 -16.57 6.70 16.99
CA PHE A 146 -15.42 6.11 17.67
C PHE A 146 -14.86 7.03 18.76
N ALA A 147 -14.76 8.33 18.52
CA ALA A 147 -14.30 9.30 19.51
C ALA A 147 -15.26 9.39 20.71
N LYS A 148 -16.57 9.25 20.48
CA LYS A 148 -17.61 9.15 21.52
C LYS A 148 -17.60 7.83 22.31
N GLY A 149 -16.69 6.92 21.97
CA GLY A 149 -16.49 5.68 22.72
C GLY A 149 -17.42 4.55 22.34
N GLU A 150 -18.01 4.55 21.14
CA GLU A 150 -18.82 3.42 20.68
C GLU A 150 -18.02 2.11 20.69
N LYS A 151 -18.66 1.05 21.19
CA LYS A 151 -18.04 -0.25 21.49
C LYS A 151 -18.65 -1.42 20.72
N ASP A 152 -19.67 -1.15 19.91
CA ASP A 152 -20.37 -2.19 19.16
C ASP A 152 -19.37 -3.01 18.30
N PRO A 153 -19.35 -4.35 18.43
CA PRO A 153 -18.38 -5.19 17.72
C PRO A 153 -18.45 -5.04 16.19
N ALA A 154 -19.65 -4.98 15.61
CA ALA A 154 -19.83 -4.87 14.17
C ALA A 154 -19.36 -3.50 13.65
N PHE A 155 -19.60 -2.43 14.42
CA PHE A 155 -19.07 -1.10 14.14
C PHE A 155 -17.53 -1.07 14.13
N LEU A 156 -16.88 -1.66 15.13
CA LEU A 156 -15.42 -1.69 15.21
C LEU A 156 -14.79 -2.53 14.08
N VAL A 157 -15.41 -3.66 13.73
CA VAL A 157 -15.01 -4.47 12.56
C VAL A 157 -15.20 -3.69 11.26
N SER A 158 -16.25 -2.88 11.14
CA SER A 158 -16.47 -2.03 9.97
C SER A 158 -15.36 -0.98 9.84
N ILE A 159 -14.93 -0.35 10.94
CA ILE A 159 -13.77 0.56 10.92
C ILE A 159 -12.53 -0.19 10.45
N MET A 160 -12.23 -1.36 11.02
CA MET A 160 -11.08 -2.18 10.64
C MET A 160 -11.05 -2.47 9.14
N LYS A 161 -12.17 -2.94 8.57
CA LYS A 161 -12.28 -3.30 7.15
C LYS A 161 -12.10 -2.09 6.25
N LEU A 162 -12.87 -1.02 6.50
CA LEU A 162 -12.96 0.14 5.60
C LEU A 162 -11.72 1.03 5.65
N ASN A 163 -10.96 0.99 6.75
CA ASN A 163 -9.83 1.92 6.96
C ASN A 163 -8.46 1.24 6.93
N SER A 164 -8.38 -0.10 6.86
CA SER A 164 -7.11 -0.84 6.85
C SER A 164 -6.09 -0.36 5.80
N ASN A 165 -6.56 0.11 4.64
CA ASN A 165 -5.70 0.61 3.57
C ASN A 165 -5.52 2.15 3.59
N SER A 166 -6.54 2.89 4.00
CA SER A 166 -6.61 4.36 3.87
C SER A 166 -6.21 5.11 5.15
N ASP A 167 -6.44 4.52 6.32
CA ASP A 167 -6.14 5.07 7.64
C ASP A 167 -5.84 3.89 8.61
N PHE A 168 -4.67 3.28 8.42
CA PHE A 168 -4.26 2.07 9.14
C PHE A 168 -4.23 2.29 10.66
N ASP A 169 -3.80 3.47 11.13
CA ASP A 169 -3.73 3.80 12.55
C ASP A 169 -5.12 3.88 13.18
N PHE A 170 -6.11 4.45 12.48
CA PHE A 170 -7.49 4.46 12.93
C PHE A 170 -8.07 3.04 12.99
N ALA A 171 -7.82 2.23 11.96
CA ALA A 171 -8.22 0.82 11.93
C ALA A 171 -7.59 0.00 13.07
N LYS A 172 -6.30 0.21 13.34
CA LYS A 172 -5.57 -0.43 14.44
C LYS A 172 -6.17 -0.06 15.80
N LYS A 173 -6.49 1.21 16.05
CA LYS A 173 -7.18 1.65 17.28
C LYS A 173 -8.55 0.99 17.44
N ALA A 174 -9.27 0.75 16.35
CA ALA A 174 -10.54 0.02 16.40
C ALA A 174 -10.33 -1.45 16.76
N SER A 175 -9.29 -2.10 16.22
CA SER A 175 -8.89 -3.47 16.62
C SER A 175 -8.54 -3.54 18.11
N GLU A 176 -7.72 -2.62 18.61
CA GLU A 176 -7.37 -2.55 20.04
C GLU A 176 -8.60 -2.41 20.93
N ARG A 177 -9.53 -1.52 20.56
CA ARG A 177 -10.78 -1.37 21.29
C ARG A 177 -11.63 -2.64 21.24
N TYR A 178 -11.74 -3.26 20.07
CA TYR A 178 -12.53 -4.49 19.87
C TYR A 178 -12.08 -5.58 20.83
N PHE A 179 -10.79 -5.90 20.82
CA PHE A 179 -10.25 -6.97 21.66
C PHE A 179 -10.22 -6.60 23.14
N SER A 180 -10.06 -5.31 23.49
CA SER A 180 -10.18 -4.86 24.88
C SER A 180 -11.60 -5.03 25.46
N ASN A 181 -12.64 -4.99 24.62
CA ASN A 181 -14.03 -5.13 25.03
C ASN A 181 -14.54 -6.58 24.95
N LYS A 182 -13.87 -7.44 24.18
CA LYS A 182 -14.28 -8.84 24.01
C LYS A 182 -14.07 -9.61 25.32
N SER A 183 -15.06 -10.43 25.70
CA SER A 183 -14.94 -11.25 26.89
C SER A 183 -13.80 -12.27 26.75
N LYS A 184 -13.06 -12.49 27.84
CA LYS A 184 -12.03 -13.54 27.89
C LYS A 184 -12.62 -14.95 27.81
N SER A 185 -13.90 -15.12 28.14
CA SER A 185 -14.59 -16.42 28.11
C SER A 185 -15.07 -16.82 26.71
N GLU A 186 -15.16 -15.88 25.77
CA GLU A 186 -15.64 -16.14 24.41
C GLU A 186 -14.47 -16.47 23.49
N SER A 187 -14.45 -17.65 22.87
CA SER A 187 -13.44 -18.03 21.89
C SER A 187 -13.37 -17.07 20.70
N LEU A 188 -12.19 -16.95 20.11
CA LEU A 188 -11.99 -16.16 18.89
C LEU A 188 -12.41 -16.98 17.67
N THR A 189 -13.09 -16.33 16.74
CA THR A 189 -13.33 -16.86 15.39
C THR A 189 -12.07 -16.72 14.52
N LYS A 190 -12.04 -17.42 13.38
CA LYS A 190 -10.96 -17.30 12.39
C LYS A 190 -10.73 -15.85 11.94
N ASP A 191 -11.80 -15.12 11.67
CA ASP A 191 -11.72 -13.72 11.22
C ASP A 191 -11.16 -12.80 12.31
N GLU A 192 -11.56 -13.02 13.57
CA GLU A 192 -11.01 -12.28 14.70
C GLU A 192 -9.52 -12.57 14.90
N VAL A 193 -9.09 -13.82 14.80
CA VAL A 193 -7.65 -14.15 14.82
C VAL A 193 -6.93 -13.42 13.67
N GLY A 194 -7.53 -13.39 12.47
CA GLY A 194 -7.02 -12.61 11.35
C GLY A 194 -6.85 -11.13 11.67
N TYR A 195 -7.87 -10.48 12.23
CA TYR A 195 -7.77 -9.06 12.62
C TYR A 195 -6.73 -8.81 13.71
N LEU A 196 -6.65 -9.69 14.71
CA LEU A 196 -5.68 -9.57 15.79
C LEU A 196 -4.26 -9.59 15.23
N LEU A 197 -3.92 -10.58 14.39
CA LEU A 197 -2.60 -10.71 13.78
C LEU A 197 -2.31 -9.61 12.76
N PHE A 198 -3.31 -9.18 11.98
CA PHE A 198 -3.13 -8.13 10.97
C PHE A 198 -2.79 -6.78 11.59
N PHE A 199 -3.41 -6.39 12.70
CA PHE A 199 -3.20 -5.08 13.32
C PHE A 199 -2.11 -5.05 14.41
N LEU A 200 -1.67 -6.22 14.88
CA LEU A 200 -0.57 -6.33 15.84
C LEU A 200 0.77 -6.14 15.13
N LYS A 201 1.48 -5.05 15.45
CA LYS A 201 2.74 -4.62 14.81
C LYS A 201 3.90 -4.46 15.79
N SER A 202 3.63 -4.33 17.08
CA SER A 202 4.65 -4.17 18.11
C SER A 202 4.33 -4.95 19.38
N THR A 203 5.35 -5.30 20.14
CA THR A 203 5.20 -5.80 21.53
C THR A 203 4.63 -4.76 22.48
N GLU A 204 4.61 -3.49 22.07
CA GLU A 204 4.08 -2.36 22.83
C GLU A 204 2.61 -2.08 22.50
N ASP A 205 2.05 -2.77 21.50
CA ASP A 205 0.65 -2.65 21.17
C ASP A 205 -0.20 -3.22 22.32
N PRO A 206 -1.33 -2.57 22.69
CA PRO A 206 -2.27 -3.12 23.68
C PRO A 206 -2.70 -4.56 23.37
N ASN A 207 -2.85 -4.88 22.09
CA ASN A 207 -3.23 -6.20 21.60
C ASN A 207 -2.13 -7.26 21.77
N TYR A 208 -0.87 -6.90 22.05
CA TYR A 208 0.19 -7.89 22.26
C TYR A 208 -0.10 -8.79 23.47
N LYS A 209 -0.57 -8.21 24.57
CA LYS A 209 -1.00 -8.98 25.74
C LYS A 209 -2.16 -9.92 25.41
N ILE A 210 -3.11 -9.46 24.60
CA ILE A 210 -4.24 -10.27 24.17
C ILE A 210 -3.77 -11.44 23.29
N PHE A 211 -2.84 -11.19 22.37
CA PHE A 211 -2.21 -12.23 21.57
C PHE A 211 -1.51 -13.31 22.41
N LEU A 212 -0.88 -12.94 23.53
CA LEU A 212 -0.31 -13.90 24.48
C LEU A 212 -1.39 -14.65 25.27
N ASP A 213 -2.34 -13.91 25.86
CA ASP A 213 -3.43 -14.47 26.68
C ASP A 213 -4.35 -15.41 25.88
N ARG A 214 -4.46 -15.22 24.56
CA ARG A 214 -5.38 -15.93 23.66
C ARG A 214 -4.69 -16.97 22.77
N LYS A 215 -3.49 -17.44 23.15
CA LYS A 215 -2.72 -18.43 22.38
C LYS A 215 -3.56 -19.64 21.97
N SER A 216 -4.35 -20.22 22.87
CA SER A 216 -5.16 -21.41 22.58
C SER A 216 -6.20 -21.20 21.48
N ASP A 217 -6.83 -20.04 21.41
CA ASP A 217 -7.79 -19.74 20.33
C ASP A 217 -7.07 -19.50 19.00
N ILE A 218 -5.91 -18.83 19.04
CA ILE A 218 -5.11 -18.57 17.86
C ILE A 218 -4.62 -19.89 17.23
N LEU A 219 -4.17 -20.85 18.06
CA LEU A 219 -3.67 -22.14 17.59
C LEU A 219 -4.72 -23.00 16.88
N GLN A 220 -6.01 -22.71 17.02
CA GLN A 220 -7.07 -23.40 16.27
C GLN A 220 -7.02 -23.06 14.77
N PHE A 221 -6.47 -21.89 14.40
CA PHE A 221 -6.45 -21.38 13.03
C PHE A 221 -5.05 -21.02 12.53
N PHE A 222 -4.06 -20.97 13.42
CA PHE A 222 -2.71 -20.52 13.14
C PHE A 222 -1.69 -21.49 13.74
N PRO A 223 -0.91 -22.22 12.92
CA PRO A 223 0.02 -23.24 13.41
C PRO A 223 0.98 -22.73 14.50
N GLU A 224 1.36 -23.58 15.44
CA GLU A 224 2.21 -23.18 16.57
C GLU A 224 3.57 -22.63 16.13
N GLN A 225 4.15 -23.20 15.08
CA GLN A 225 5.38 -22.67 14.50
C GLN A 225 5.18 -21.21 14.03
N ASN A 226 4.15 -20.95 13.25
CA ASN A 226 3.83 -19.60 12.77
C ASN A 226 3.53 -18.63 13.91
N TYR A 227 2.86 -19.09 14.98
CA TYR A 227 2.63 -18.28 16.19
C TYR A 227 3.95 -17.85 16.83
N ASN A 228 4.87 -18.79 17.00
CA ASN A 228 6.18 -18.52 17.59
C ASN A 228 7.01 -17.60 16.68
N ASP A 229 7.01 -17.83 15.37
CA ASP A 229 7.72 -17.00 14.40
C ASP A 229 7.19 -15.56 14.41
N PHE A 230 5.87 -15.39 14.37
CA PHE A 230 5.23 -14.06 14.44
C PHE A 230 5.57 -13.34 15.76
N LYS A 231 5.46 -14.04 16.90
CA LYS A 231 5.84 -13.48 18.21
C LYS A 231 7.31 -13.07 18.23
N ASN A 232 8.20 -13.94 17.76
CA ASN A 232 9.63 -13.70 17.75
C ASN A 232 10.00 -12.53 16.83
N GLN A 233 9.29 -12.37 15.70
CA GLN A 233 9.46 -11.21 14.81
C GLN A 233 9.11 -9.89 15.51
N LEU A 234 8.02 -9.84 16.28
CA LEU A 234 7.64 -8.64 17.04
C LEU A 234 8.68 -8.29 18.11
N VAL A 235 9.17 -9.30 18.83
CA VAL A 235 10.22 -9.11 19.84
C VAL A 235 11.52 -8.65 19.17
N LEU A 236 11.91 -9.28 18.07
CA LEU A 236 13.13 -8.95 17.35
C LEU A 236 13.10 -7.52 16.79
N ALA A 237 11.94 -7.02 16.36
CA ALA A 237 11.79 -5.63 15.95
C ALA A 237 12.10 -4.65 17.11
N LYS A 238 11.65 -4.98 18.34
CA LYS A 238 12.00 -4.21 19.53
C LYS A 238 13.49 -4.31 19.88
N VAL A 239 14.08 -5.51 19.76
CA VAL A 239 15.52 -5.72 19.98
C VAL A 239 16.37 -4.89 19.02
N VAL A 240 15.96 -4.79 17.75
CA VAL A 240 16.61 -3.89 16.76
C VAL A 240 16.57 -2.45 17.25
N GLN A 241 15.41 -1.96 17.70
CA GLN A 241 15.27 -0.59 18.16
C GLN A 241 16.14 -0.30 19.39
N GLU A 242 16.16 -1.22 20.36
CA GLU A 242 16.91 -1.05 21.61
C GLU A 242 18.42 -1.27 21.45
N SER A 243 18.87 -1.95 20.38
CA SER A 243 20.30 -2.14 20.12
C SER A 243 20.97 -0.89 19.54
N ILE A 244 20.20 0.08 19.03
CA ILE A 244 20.74 1.29 18.41
C ILE A 244 21.05 2.35 19.48
N ASP A 245 22.33 2.68 19.64
CA ASP A 245 22.77 3.84 20.41
C ASP A 245 22.80 5.08 19.49
N GLU A 246 21.67 5.79 19.44
CA GLU A 246 21.51 6.98 18.59
C GLU A 246 22.53 8.10 18.89
N LYS A 247 23.02 8.19 20.13
CA LYS A 247 24.02 9.19 20.50
C LYS A 247 25.39 8.85 19.92
N LYS A 248 25.75 7.57 19.92
CA LYS A 248 27.02 7.09 19.37
C LYS A 248 26.93 6.72 17.89
N LYS A 249 25.73 6.72 17.32
CA LYS A 249 25.43 6.24 15.96
C LYS A 249 25.96 4.83 15.71
N LYS A 250 25.79 3.94 16.69
CA LYS A 250 26.30 2.56 16.63
C LYS A 250 25.27 1.57 17.10
N ILE A 251 25.35 0.37 16.55
CA ILE A 251 24.57 -0.77 17.01
C ILE A 251 25.38 -1.52 18.06
N ASN A 252 24.71 -1.89 19.16
CA ASN A 252 25.23 -2.74 20.21
C ASN A 252 25.04 -4.21 19.81
N ASP A 253 26.01 -4.74 19.06
CA ASP A 253 26.03 -6.13 18.58
C ASP A 253 25.86 -7.14 19.72
N ASP A 254 26.53 -6.93 20.87
CA ASP A 254 26.46 -7.84 22.02
C ASP A 254 25.05 -7.91 22.62
N TYR A 255 24.43 -6.75 22.83
CA TYR A 255 23.05 -6.70 23.30
C TYR A 255 22.09 -7.36 22.31
N PHE A 256 22.27 -7.06 21.01
CA PHE A 256 21.45 -7.62 19.96
C PHE A 256 21.53 -9.14 19.94
N LEU A 257 22.74 -9.72 19.83
CA LEU A 257 22.93 -11.17 19.73
C LEU A 257 22.47 -11.88 21.01
N LYS A 258 22.84 -11.36 22.19
CA LYS A 258 22.41 -11.95 23.46
C LYS A 258 20.89 -12.07 23.58
N THR A 259 20.15 -11.13 22.99
CA THR A 259 18.68 -11.10 23.07
C THR A 259 18.02 -11.82 21.90
N ALA A 260 18.59 -11.77 20.70
CA ALA A 260 18.04 -12.36 19.48
C ALA A 260 18.33 -13.86 19.33
N GLU A 261 19.53 -14.33 19.71
CA GLU A 261 19.93 -15.73 19.52
C GLU A 261 18.96 -16.73 20.18
N PRO A 262 18.46 -16.52 21.42
CA PRO A 262 17.49 -17.43 22.04
C PRO A 262 16.12 -17.45 21.32
N LEU A 263 15.81 -16.44 20.52
CA LEU A 263 14.53 -16.31 19.83
C LEU A 263 14.53 -17.01 18.46
N VAL A 264 15.59 -16.81 17.69
CA VAL A 264 15.62 -17.20 16.27
C VAL A 264 16.80 -18.11 15.91
N GLY A 265 17.64 -18.46 16.88
CA GLY A 265 18.88 -19.19 16.67
C GLY A 265 20.03 -18.27 16.24
N ARG A 266 21.26 -18.77 16.42
CA ARG A 266 22.50 -18.01 16.20
C ARG A 266 22.65 -17.49 14.78
N GLU A 267 22.41 -18.35 13.80
CA GLU A 267 22.56 -18.02 12.38
C GLU A 267 21.58 -16.92 11.96
N THR A 268 20.29 -17.09 12.26
CA THR A 268 19.25 -16.09 11.96
C THR A 268 19.48 -14.77 12.69
N ALA A 269 19.95 -14.81 13.95
CA ALA A 269 20.28 -13.60 14.71
C ALA A 269 21.45 -12.85 14.07
N GLN A 270 22.52 -13.55 13.70
CA GLN A 270 23.68 -12.94 13.03
C GLN A 270 23.29 -12.35 11.67
N LEU A 271 22.48 -13.07 10.89
CA LEU A 271 21.92 -12.59 9.63
C LEU A 271 21.15 -11.29 9.83
N LYS A 272 20.23 -11.25 10.80
CA LYS A 272 19.42 -10.06 11.09
C LYS A 272 20.26 -8.89 11.58
N LEU A 273 21.28 -9.14 12.41
CA LEU A 273 22.20 -8.11 12.87
C LEU A 273 22.92 -7.47 11.69
N ASN A 274 23.48 -8.27 10.78
CA ASN A 274 24.22 -7.77 9.62
C ASN A 274 23.32 -6.91 8.71
N GLN A 275 22.10 -7.39 8.41
CA GLN A 275 21.11 -6.63 7.64
C GLN A 275 20.74 -5.31 8.32
N THR A 276 20.56 -5.34 9.64
CA THR A 276 20.26 -4.14 10.44
C THR A 276 21.41 -3.13 10.38
N LYS A 277 22.65 -3.60 10.52
CA LYS A 277 23.85 -2.76 10.43
C LYS A 277 24.02 -2.13 9.05
N LEU A 278 23.87 -2.90 7.98
CA LEU A 278 23.96 -2.37 6.62
C LEU A 278 22.92 -1.28 6.37
N ALA A 279 21.65 -1.54 6.72
CA ALA A 279 20.59 -0.55 6.56
C ALA A 279 20.83 0.71 7.40
N TYR A 280 21.24 0.55 8.66
CA TYR A 280 21.47 1.66 9.57
C TYR A 280 22.65 2.54 9.11
N TYR A 281 23.78 1.94 8.74
CA TYR A 281 24.97 2.67 8.31
C TYR A 281 24.78 3.32 6.93
N GLU A 282 24.05 2.68 6.02
CA GLU A 282 23.62 3.30 4.75
C GLU A 282 22.76 4.55 5.01
N GLN A 283 21.72 4.43 5.84
CA GLN A 283 20.81 5.54 6.14
C GLN A 283 21.51 6.73 6.83
N ASN A 284 22.52 6.44 7.66
CA ASN A 284 23.28 7.46 8.38
C ASN A 284 24.54 7.94 7.65
N ALA A 285 24.77 7.49 6.41
CA ALA A 285 25.95 7.78 5.61
C ALA A 285 27.28 7.44 6.30
N ASP A 286 27.28 6.44 7.20
CA ASP A 286 28.49 5.90 7.83
C ASP A 286 29.09 4.81 6.95
N PHE A 287 29.67 5.24 5.82
CA PHE A 287 30.20 4.31 4.84
C PHE A 287 31.44 3.55 5.33
N GLN A 288 32.12 4.04 6.38
CA GLN A 288 33.25 3.34 6.98
C GLN A 288 32.79 2.07 7.72
N GLU A 289 31.77 2.17 8.56
CA GLU A 289 31.20 1.00 9.25
C GLU A 289 30.37 0.13 8.29
N TYR A 290 29.75 0.73 7.25
CA TYR A 290 29.11 -0.02 6.17
C TYR A 290 30.12 -0.91 5.44
N GLU A 291 31.26 -0.36 5.00
CA GLU A 291 32.32 -1.09 4.29
C GLU A 291 32.77 -2.31 5.09
N LYS A 292 33.11 -2.12 6.37
CA LYS A 292 33.53 -3.19 7.27
C LYS A 292 32.45 -4.27 7.41
N THR A 293 31.20 -3.85 7.59
CA THR A 293 30.07 -4.78 7.78
C THR A 293 29.80 -5.59 6.52
N ALA A 294 29.78 -4.93 5.36
CA ALA A 294 29.51 -5.58 4.07
C ALA A 294 30.60 -6.58 3.70
N LEU A 295 31.88 -6.26 3.92
CA LEU A 295 32.99 -7.17 3.63
C LEU A 295 32.93 -8.46 4.46
N GLU A 296 32.55 -8.36 5.74
CA GLU A 296 32.40 -9.55 6.60
C GLU A 296 31.13 -10.34 6.24
N TYR A 297 30.03 -9.65 5.98
CA TYR A 297 28.75 -10.30 5.69
C TYR A 297 28.77 -11.02 4.34
N TYR A 298 29.30 -10.37 3.29
CA TYR A 298 29.39 -10.92 1.93
C TYR A 298 30.73 -11.62 1.65
N LYS A 299 31.44 -12.08 2.69
CA LYS A 299 32.74 -12.77 2.54
C LYS A 299 32.65 -14.01 1.65
N ASN A 300 31.52 -14.72 1.72
CA ASN A 300 31.19 -15.86 0.89
C ASN A 300 30.10 -15.44 -0.10
N ALA A 301 30.47 -14.70 -1.14
CA ALA A 301 29.51 -14.18 -2.13
C ALA A 301 28.63 -15.29 -2.74
N ASP A 302 29.17 -16.53 -2.84
CA ASP A 302 28.48 -17.84 -2.83
C ASP A 302 27.01 -17.82 -2.43
N ASP A 303 26.82 -17.40 -1.18
CA ASP A 303 25.62 -17.66 -0.39
C ASP A 303 24.51 -16.63 -0.63
N PHE A 304 24.75 -15.63 -1.48
CA PHE A 304 23.87 -14.47 -1.66
C PHE A 304 23.29 -14.35 -3.06
N ASP A 305 22.11 -13.74 -3.11
CA ASP A 305 21.47 -13.35 -4.36
C ASP A 305 22.28 -12.25 -5.09
N ALA A 306 22.26 -12.31 -6.41
CA ALA A 306 23.00 -11.38 -7.26
C ALA A 306 22.55 -9.92 -7.09
N ASP A 307 21.27 -9.66 -6.84
CA ASP A 307 20.74 -8.31 -6.68
C ASP A 307 21.15 -7.71 -5.33
N GLU A 308 21.23 -8.53 -4.29
CA GLU A 308 21.72 -8.10 -2.98
C GLU A 308 23.20 -7.69 -3.04
N LEU A 309 24.03 -8.53 -3.67
CA LEU A 309 25.45 -8.25 -3.90
C LEU A 309 25.64 -7.00 -4.77
N LEU A 310 24.80 -6.82 -5.79
CA LEU A 310 24.85 -5.64 -6.66
C LEU A 310 24.52 -4.36 -5.90
N LYS A 311 23.53 -4.39 -4.99
CA LYS A 311 23.21 -3.23 -4.13
C LYS A 311 24.45 -2.83 -3.31
N ALA A 312 25.12 -3.80 -2.69
CA ALA A 312 26.34 -3.52 -1.93
C ALA A 312 27.46 -2.96 -2.83
N ALA A 313 27.65 -3.54 -4.02
CA ALA A 313 28.65 -3.08 -4.98
C ALA A 313 28.39 -1.65 -5.45
N TRP A 314 27.12 -1.25 -5.63
CA TRP A 314 26.75 0.13 -5.94
C TRP A 314 27.19 1.09 -4.83
N ILE A 315 26.84 0.81 -3.57
CA ILE A 315 27.26 1.64 -2.43
C ILE A 315 28.78 1.76 -2.38
N PHE A 316 29.51 0.67 -2.64
CA PHE A 316 30.96 0.69 -2.71
C PHE A 316 31.48 1.58 -3.83
N SER A 317 30.88 1.50 -5.03
CA SER A 317 31.27 2.31 -6.17
C SER A 317 31.07 3.82 -5.97
N ASP A 318 30.09 4.21 -5.14
CA ASP A 318 29.75 5.61 -4.88
C ASP A 318 30.57 6.22 -3.74
N HIS A 319 30.86 5.42 -2.71
CA HIS A 319 31.32 5.96 -1.42
C HIS A 319 32.66 5.40 -0.93
N ILE A 320 33.13 4.27 -1.46
CA ILE A 320 34.32 3.57 -0.94
C ILE A 320 35.51 3.76 -1.88
N LYS A 321 36.65 4.17 -1.33
CA LYS A 321 37.90 4.41 -2.10
C LYS A 321 38.98 3.36 -1.86
N ASN A 322 38.80 2.48 -0.87
CA ASN A 322 39.77 1.44 -0.58
C ASN A 322 39.86 0.45 -1.75
N VAL A 323 41.07 0.31 -2.31
CA VAL A 323 41.31 -0.53 -3.49
C VAL A 323 41.01 -2.00 -3.22
N SER A 324 41.34 -2.53 -2.04
CA SER A 324 41.04 -3.93 -1.69
C SER A 324 39.54 -4.18 -1.59
N SER A 325 38.81 -3.23 -1.00
CA SER A 325 37.36 -3.31 -0.84
C SER A 325 36.64 -3.18 -2.18
N LEU A 326 37.12 -2.28 -3.06
CA LEU A 326 36.60 -2.15 -4.43
C LEU A 326 36.85 -3.40 -5.28
N LYS A 327 37.94 -4.14 -5.06
CA LYS A 327 38.14 -5.46 -5.71
C LYS A 327 37.07 -6.46 -5.29
N LYS A 328 36.69 -6.48 -4.01
CA LYS A 328 35.57 -7.31 -3.52
C LYS A 328 34.22 -6.87 -4.11
N ALA A 329 33.98 -5.57 -4.19
CA ALA A 329 32.79 -5.05 -4.87
C ALA A 329 32.75 -5.40 -6.36
N ALA A 330 33.90 -5.46 -7.05
CA ALA A 330 33.98 -5.92 -8.43
C ALA A 330 33.54 -7.39 -8.54
N GLU A 331 34.06 -8.29 -7.69
CA GLU A 331 33.65 -9.70 -7.63
C GLU A 331 32.12 -9.84 -7.44
N TRP A 332 31.53 -9.03 -6.55
CA TRP A 332 30.09 -8.99 -6.31
C TRP A 332 29.29 -8.53 -7.53
N ALA A 333 29.69 -7.45 -8.19
CA ALA A 333 29.03 -6.94 -9.38
C ALA A 333 29.20 -7.87 -10.60
N GLU A 334 30.38 -8.49 -10.77
CA GLU A 334 30.64 -9.50 -11.79
C GLU A 334 29.68 -10.68 -11.67
N LYS A 335 29.41 -11.16 -10.45
CA LYS A 335 28.45 -12.25 -10.22
C LYS A 335 27.04 -11.87 -10.71
N SER A 336 26.62 -10.62 -10.53
CA SER A 336 25.34 -10.14 -11.08
C SER A 336 25.36 -10.11 -12.61
N VAL A 337 26.42 -9.58 -13.22
CA VAL A 337 26.59 -9.56 -14.68
C VAL A 337 26.59 -10.98 -15.27
N MET A 338 27.26 -11.93 -14.63
CA MET A 338 27.31 -13.35 -15.06
C MET A 338 25.95 -14.04 -15.03
N ARG A 339 25.01 -13.59 -14.19
CA ARG A 339 23.63 -14.11 -14.15
C ARG A 339 22.75 -13.53 -15.26
N GLY A 340 23.05 -12.31 -15.68
CA GLY A 340 22.37 -11.62 -16.76
C GLY A 340 22.84 -10.19 -16.86
N GLU A 341 23.19 -9.76 -18.07
CA GLU A 341 23.64 -8.41 -18.32
C GLU A 341 22.46 -7.45 -18.28
N THR A 342 22.58 -6.39 -17.48
CA THR A 342 21.63 -5.27 -17.45
C THR A 342 22.40 -3.97 -17.61
N SER A 343 21.71 -2.91 -18.02
CA SER A 343 22.30 -1.57 -18.07
C SER A 343 22.86 -1.14 -16.71
N GLU A 344 22.19 -1.53 -15.63
CA GLU A 344 22.51 -1.15 -14.26
C GLU A 344 23.75 -1.88 -13.74
N ASN A 345 23.81 -3.21 -13.83
CA ASN A 345 24.93 -3.97 -13.27
C ASN A 345 26.25 -3.74 -14.03
N THR A 346 26.18 -3.64 -15.36
CA THR A 346 27.34 -3.30 -16.19
C THR A 346 27.83 -1.87 -15.94
N TYR A 347 26.93 -0.91 -15.67
CA TYR A 347 27.32 0.44 -15.27
C TYR A 347 28.07 0.46 -13.93
N ILE A 348 27.52 -0.22 -12.91
CA ILE A 348 28.15 -0.30 -11.58
C ILE A 348 29.54 -0.93 -11.69
N LEU A 349 29.65 -2.04 -12.44
CA LEU A 349 30.93 -2.72 -12.65
C LEU A 349 31.94 -1.84 -13.40
N ALA A 350 31.50 -1.11 -14.45
CA ALA A 350 32.34 -0.15 -15.16
C ALA A 350 32.88 0.95 -14.23
N LYS A 351 32.02 1.47 -13.35
CA LYS A 351 32.39 2.49 -12.36
C LYS A 351 33.44 1.99 -11.37
N ILE A 352 33.27 0.76 -10.88
CA ILE A 352 34.24 0.13 -9.97
C ILE A 352 35.59 -0.04 -10.67
N TYR A 353 35.62 -0.56 -11.90
CA TYR A 353 36.87 -0.72 -12.64
C TYR A 353 37.56 0.62 -12.94
N LEU A 354 36.79 1.67 -13.21
CA LEU A 354 37.35 3.01 -13.38
C LEU A 354 38.06 3.47 -12.09
N SER A 355 37.40 3.28 -10.94
CA SER A 355 37.98 3.59 -9.61
C SER A 355 39.20 2.73 -9.27
N LEU A 356 39.27 1.50 -9.78
CA LEU A 356 40.43 0.62 -9.68
C LEU A 356 41.56 0.97 -10.67
N GLY A 357 41.35 1.94 -11.56
CA GLY A 357 42.31 2.33 -12.59
C GLY A 357 42.38 1.39 -13.80
N ASN A 358 41.48 0.40 -13.89
CA ASN A 358 41.40 -0.51 -15.03
C ASN A 358 40.55 0.11 -16.15
N LYS A 359 41.16 1.04 -16.89
CA LYS A 359 40.48 1.82 -17.94
C LYS A 359 39.88 0.97 -19.06
N ASP A 360 40.53 -0.14 -19.42
CA ASP A 360 40.07 -1.00 -20.51
C ASP A 360 38.79 -1.75 -20.12
N LEU A 361 38.75 -2.37 -18.94
CA LEU A 361 37.52 -3.01 -18.45
C LEU A 361 36.42 -1.99 -18.18
N ALA A 362 36.77 -0.84 -17.59
CA ALA A 362 35.81 0.24 -17.36
C ALA A 362 35.15 0.70 -18.66
N LYS A 363 35.93 0.86 -19.72
CA LYS A 363 35.43 1.23 -21.04
C LYS A 363 34.50 0.16 -21.61
N ASN A 364 34.93 -1.10 -21.61
CA ASN A 364 34.14 -2.21 -22.16
C ASN A 364 32.77 -2.33 -21.48
N PHE A 365 32.73 -2.31 -20.16
CA PHE A 365 31.46 -2.42 -19.43
C PHE A 365 30.59 -1.17 -19.55
N ALA A 366 31.18 0.03 -19.67
CA ALA A 366 30.41 1.24 -19.92
C ALA A 366 29.80 1.28 -21.34
N GLU A 367 30.52 0.78 -22.35
CA GLU A 367 29.97 0.61 -23.71
C GLU A 367 28.81 -0.39 -23.71
N LEU A 368 28.98 -1.53 -23.02
CA LEU A 368 27.92 -2.54 -22.87
C LEU A 368 26.68 -1.97 -22.16
N SER A 369 26.87 -1.28 -21.04
CA SER A 369 25.78 -0.62 -20.30
C SER A 369 24.99 0.35 -21.17
N LYS A 370 25.70 1.22 -21.90
CA LYS A 370 25.10 2.20 -22.81
C LYS A 370 24.27 1.53 -23.90
N ASP A 371 24.78 0.44 -24.48
CA ASP A 371 24.12 -0.26 -25.58
C ASP A 371 22.85 -0.99 -25.09
N ILE A 372 22.92 -1.66 -23.94
CA ILE A 372 21.75 -2.28 -23.30
C ILE A 372 20.69 -1.22 -22.96
N ALA A 373 21.09 -0.09 -22.36
CA ALA A 373 20.17 1.00 -22.03
C ALA A 373 19.46 1.54 -23.29
N SER A 374 20.22 1.78 -24.36
CA SER A 374 19.69 2.30 -25.63
C SER A 374 18.68 1.33 -26.27
N ARG A 375 18.97 0.02 -26.27
CA ARG A 375 18.07 -1.01 -26.83
C ARG A 375 16.79 -1.20 -26.02
N THR A 376 16.84 -0.92 -24.72
CA THR A 376 15.71 -1.07 -23.79
C THR A 376 14.95 0.23 -23.53
N GLY A 377 15.32 1.33 -24.20
CA GLY A 377 14.68 2.63 -24.04
C GLY A 377 14.95 3.29 -22.68
N LYS A 378 16.02 2.89 -21.98
CA LYS A 378 16.48 3.48 -20.71
C LYS A 378 17.50 4.60 -20.96
N ASP A 379 17.71 5.45 -19.96
CA ASP A 379 18.73 6.49 -20.02
C ASP A 379 20.14 5.91 -20.04
N SER A 380 20.95 6.35 -21.01
CA SER A 380 22.35 5.94 -21.17
C SER A 380 23.36 7.02 -20.72
N GLY A 381 22.89 8.13 -20.15
CA GLY A 381 23.71 9.28 -19.79
C GLY A 381 24.82 8.94 -18.78
N LEU A 382 24.51 8.13 -17.77
CA LEU A 382 25.47 7.71 -16.74
C LEU A 382 26.66 6.93 -17.33
N ALA A 383 26.38 5.95 -18.19
CA ALA A 383 27.40 5.17 -18.88
C ALA A 383 28.24 6.04 -19.84
N GLN A 384 27.60 6.96 -20.57
CA GLN A 384 28.31 7.93 -21.40
C GLN A 384 29.23 8.85 -20.56
N GLY A 385 28.82 9.19 -19.34
CA GLY A 385 29.63 9.94 -18.38
C GLY A 385 30.94 9.24 -18.01
N ILE A 386 30.92 7.91 -17.86
CA ILE A 386 32.14 7.11 -17.61
C ILE A 386 33.05 7.14 -18.85
N LEU A 387 32.51 6.91 -20.04
CA LEU A 387 33.29 6.91 -21.29
C LEU A 387 34.00 8.25 -21.54
N ASN A 388 33.36 9.36 -21.16
CA ASN A 388 33.96 10.68 -21.28
C ASN A 388 35.15 10.90 -20.34
N GLN A 389 35.23 10.19 -19.22
CA GLN A 389 36.33 10.29 -18.25
C GLN A 389 37.57 9.46 -18.66
N ILE A 390 37.40 8.47 -19.53
CA ILE A 390 38.45 7.52 -19.92
C ILE A 390 39.34 8.09 -21.06
N LYS A 391 38.98 9.24 -21.63
CA LYS A 391 39.66 9.91 -22.75
C LYS A 391 41.18 10.04 -22.60
#